data_AF-A0A2P8R1Z8-F1
#
_entry.id   AF-A0A2P8R1Z8-F1
#
_cell.length_a   1.000
_cell.length_b   1.000
_cell.length_c   1.000
_cell.angle_alpha   90.00
_cell.angle_beta   90.00
_cell.angle_gamma   90.00
#
_symmetry.space_group_name_H-M   'P 1'
#
loop_
_entity.id
_entity.type
_entity.pdbx_description
1 polymer ?
#
loop_
_entity_poly.entity_id
_entity_poly.type
_entity_poly.pdbx_seq_one_letter_code
_entity_poly.pdbx_strand_id
1 'polypeptide(L)'
;MNKQDTIKIFEQAISNQNFIMSRIRNSINNNRKEEIGDIVGEENKFGEVLYNKNLKYQNLLGSVIYDRIDKFYIQWKEKCEDIFKIYIKDITVTKRFKYNKLIGRDLDRAIGRFDDLNNTHQEMINLFNIALSRLNALSEDKFL
;
A
#
# COMPACT_ATOMS: atom_id res chain seq x y z
N MET A 1 14.04 -19.19 0.55
CA MET A 1 14.40 -17.96 -0.20
C MET A 1 15.66 -17.43 0.44
N ASN A 2 16.65 -16.88 -0.26
CA ASN A 2 17.80 -16.28 0.47
C ASN A 2 17.39 -14.95 1.13
N LYS A 3 18.23 -14.44 2.04
CA LYS A 3 17.96 -13.19 2.76
C LYS A 3 17.82 -11.99 1.84
N GLN A 4 18.74 -11.84 0.89
CA GLN A 4 18.76 -10.67 -0.01
C GLN A 4 17.50 -10.58 -0.85
N ASP A 5 17.06 -11.70 -1.43
CA ASP A 5 15.82 -11.76 -2.22
C ASP A 5 14.60 -11.46 -1.36
N THR A 6 14.56 -11.99 -0.13
CA THR A 6 13.45 -11.75 0.81
C THR A 6 13.35 -10.27 1.20
N ILE A 7 14.48 -9.61 1.45
CA ILE A 7 14.52 -8.17 1.76
C ILE A 7 14.12 -7.35 0.54
N LYS A 8 14.68 -7.67 -0.63
CA LYS A 8 14.39 -6.95 -1.88
C LYS A 8 12.92 -7.01 -2.27
N ILE A 9 12.27 -8.16 -2.08
CA ILE A 9 10.82 -8.31 -2.33
C ILE A 9 10.03 -7.40 -1.39
N PHE A 10 10.44 -7.29 -0.11
CA PHE A 10 9.79 -6.39 0.84
C PHE A 10 9.97 -4.92 0.45
N GLU A 11 11.18 -4.52 0.05
CA GLU A 11 11.47 -3.16 -0.44
C GLU A 11 10.67 -2.82 -1.71
N GLN A 12 10.53 -3.77 -2.63
CA GLN A 12 9.69 -3.60 -3.83
C GLN A 12 8.22 -3.38 -3.47
N ALA A 13 7.70 -4.12 -2.48
CA ALA A 13 6.33 -3.93 -1.99
C ALA A 13 6.12 -2.54 -1.39
N ILE A 14 7.09 -2.04 -0.61
CA ILE A 14 7.08 -0.67 -0.05
C ILE A 14 7.12 0.37 -1.17
N SER A 15 7.98 0.17 -2.17
CA SER A 15 8.10 1.06 -3.32
C SER A 15 6.79 1.16 -4.10
N ASN A 16 6.07 0.03 -4.27
CA ASN A 16 4.76 0.01 -4.89
C ASN A 16 3.72 0.84 -4.10
N GLN A 17 3.72 0.78 -2.77
CA GLN A 17 2.84 1.62 -1.95
C GLN A 17 3.16 3.11 -2.11
N ASN A 18 4.44 3.48 -2.15
CA ASN A 18 4.85 4.87 -2.41
C ASN A 18 4.42 5.35 -3.81
N PHE A 19 4.48 4.47 -4.80
CA PHE A 19 3.98 4.74 -6.14
C PHE A 19 2.47 5.02 -6.13
N ILE A 20 1.68 4.18 -5.45
CA ILE A 20 0.23 4.38 -5.27
C ILE A 20 -0.07 5.73 -4.62
N MET A 21 0.62 6.07 -3.52
CA MET A 21 0.48 7.38 -2.85
C MET A 21 0.74 8.56 -3.80
N SER A 22 1.75 8.42 -4.67
CA SER A 22 2.12 9.44 -5.64
C SER A 22 1.07 9.62 -6.73
N ARG A 23 0.50 8.52 -7.24
CA ARG A 23 -0.57 8.53 -8.24
C ARG A 23 -1.85 9.15 -7.69
N ILE A 24 -2.24 8.80 -6.46
CA ILE A 24 -3.40 9.42 -5.79
C ILE A 24 -3.19 10.93 -5.66
N ARG A 25 -2.04 11.37 -5.15
CA ARG A 25 -1.71 12.80 -5.03
C ARG A 25 -1.77 13.51 -6.38
N ASN A 26 -1.23 12.90 -7.43
CA ASN A 26 -1.25 13.46 -8.78
C ASN A 26 -2.67 13.57 -9.34
N SER A 27 -3.53 12.58 -9.11
CA SER A 27 -4.95 12.63 -9.49
C SER A 27 -5.69 13.77 -8.83
N ILE A 28 -5.42 14.02 -7.55
CA ILE A 28 -6.01 15.13 -6.78
C ILE A 28 -5.53 16.48 -7.32
N ASN A 29 -4.21 16.65 -7.44
CA ASN A 29 -3.62 17.95 -7.78
C ASN A 29 -3.82 18.35 -9.25
N ASN A 30 -3.85 17.37 -10.15
CA ASN A 30 -3.85 17.62 -11.60
C ASN A 30 -5.16 17.19 -12.28
N ASN A 31 -6.18 16.78 -11.50
CA ASN A 31 -7.46 16.29 -12.00
C ASN A 31 -7.31 15.14 -13.03
N ARG A 32 -6.34 14.25 -12.82
CA ARG A 32 -6.04 13.10 -13.68
C ARG A 32 -6.68 11.83 -13.11
N LYS A 33 -7.97 11.66 -13.33
CA LYS A 33 -8.76 10.53 -12.84
C LYS A 33 -8.28 9.18 -13.39
N GLU A 34 -7.68 9.16 -14.57
CA GLU A 34 -7.14 7.95 -15.19
C GLU A 34 -5.97 7.37 -14.37
N GLU A 35 -5.20 8.21 -13.67
CA GLU A 35 -4.12 7.74 -12.80
C GLU A 35 -4.64 6.90 -11.63
N ILE A 36 -5.89 7.11 -11.19
CA ILE A 36 -6.56 6.23 -10.21
C ILE A 36 -6.87 4.87 -10.85
N GLY A 37 -7.38 4.86 -12.08
CA GLY A 37 -7.69 3.62 -12.79
C GLY A 37 -6.47 2.72 -12.96
N ASP A 38 -5.29 3.30 -13.15
CA ASP A 38 -4.03 2.55 -13.30
C ASP A 38 -3.55 1.86 -12.01
N ILE A 39 -4.06 2.27 -10.85
CA ILE A 39 -3.62 1.77 -9.54
C ILE A 39 -4.70 0.99 -8.79
N VAL A 40 -5.94 0.90 -9.30
CA VAL A 40 -6.96 0.06 -8.68
C VAL A 40 -6.52 -1.41 -8.75
N GLY A 41 -6.48 -2.07 -7.60
CA GLY A 41 -6.03 -3.44 -7.44
C GLY A 41 -4.56 -3.54 -7.02
N GLU A 42 -3.75 -2.53 -7.32
CA GLU A 42 -2.31 -2.50 -6.98
C GLU A 42 -2.07 -2.42 -5.47
N GLU A 43 -3.03 -1.91 -4.70
CA GLU A 43 -3.01 -1.87 -3.24
C GLU A 43 -2.99 -3.28 -2.60
N ASN A 44 -3.38 -4.31 -3.35
CA ASN A 44 -3.36 -5.70 -2.88
C ASN A 44 -1.96 -6.33 -2.87
N LYS A 45 -1.04 -5.83 -3.72
CA LYS A 45 0.29 -6.43 -3.92
C LYS A 45 1.12 -6.49 -2.64
N PHE A 46 0.98 -5.50 -1.75
CA PHE A 46 1.68 -5.54 -0.47
C PHE A 46 1.20 -6.70 0.40
N GLY A 47 -0.11 -6.92 0.49
CA GLY A 47 -0.69 -8.05 1.22
C GLY A 47 -0.28 -9.39 0.60
N GLU A 48 -0.27 -9.49 -0.72
CA GLU A 48 0.22 -10.69 -1.44
C GLU A 48 1.65 -11.07 -1.03
N VAL A 49 2.51 -10.07 -0.82
CA VAL A 49 3.87 -10.26 -0.31
C VAL A 49 3.88 -10.59 1.18
N LEU A 50 3.20 -9.79 2.01
CA LEU A 50 3.20 -9.93 3.46
C LEU A 50 2.65 -11.29 3.94
N TYR A 51 1.62 -11.80 3.27
CA TYR A 51 0.95 -13.06 3.61
C TYR A 51 1.53 -14.27 2.89
N ASN A 52 2.55 -14.08 2.05
CA ASN A 52 3.18 -15.18 1.33
C ASN A 52 3.91 -16.12 2.29
N LYS A 53 3.38 -17.33 2.46
CA LYS A 53 3.95 -18.36 3.35
C LYS A 53 5.39 -18.74 2.99
N ASN A 54 5.77 -18.62 1.72
CA ASN A 54 7.13 -18.93 1.27
C ASN A 54 8.16 -17.88 1.73
N LEU A 55 7.71 -16.66 2.06
CA LEU A 55 8.57 -15.57 2.54
C LEU A 55 8.71 -15.54 4.06
N LYS A 56 7.83 -16.26 4.79
CA LYS A 56 7.90 -16.45 6.26
C LYS A 56 8.00 -15.13 7.06
N TYR A 57 7.47 -14.00 6.56
CA TYR A 57 7.63 -12.70 7.22
C TYR A 57 7.11 -12.65 8.66
N GLN A 58 6.04 -13.40 8.99
CA GLN A 58 5.56 -13.48 10.37
C GLN A 58 6.64 -14.02 11.33
N ASN A 59 7.39 -15.03 10.90
CA ASN A 59 8.48 -15.61 11.69
C ASN A 59 9.69 -14.67 11.74
N LEU A 60 10.07 -14.10 10.58
CA LEU A 60 11.24 -13.23 10.47
C LEU A 60 11.06 -11.93 11.26
N LEU A 61 9.89 -11.29 11.14
CA LEU A 61 9.58 -10.04 11.82
C LEU A 61 9.16 -10.25 13.28
N GLY A 62 8.67 -11.45 13.63
CA GLY A 62 8.02 -11.72 14.91
C GLY A 62 6.63 -11.11 14.97
N SER A 63 5.77 -11.66 15.83
CA SER A 63 4.34 -11.30 15.91
C SER A 63 4.11 -9.80 16.11
N VAL A 64 4.83 -9.17 17.04
CA VAL A 64 4.60 -7.74 17.37
C VAL A 64 4.78 -6.81 16.17
N ILE A 65 5.85 -6.98 15.38
CA ILE A 65 6.10 -6.13 14.20
C ILE A 65 5.15 -6.52 13.07
N TYR A 66 4.97 -7.82 12.86
CA TYR A 66 4.11 -8.36 11.81
C TYR A 66 2.66 -7.90 11.97
N ASP A 67 2.06 -8.11 13.15
CA ASP A 67 0.66 -7.78 13.43
C ASP A 67 0.40 -6.27 13.34
N ARG A 68 1.40 -5.44 13.69
CA ARG A 68 1.31 -3.99 13.51
C ARG A 68 1.32 -3.61 12.03
N ILE A 69 2.23 -4.17 11.24
CA ILE A 69 2.29 -3.92 9.79
C ILE A 69 0.99 -4.36 9.12
N ASP A 70 0.50 -5.56 9.47
CA ASP A 70 -0.76 -6.10 8.97
C ASP A 70 -1.93 -5.15 9.26
N LYS A 71 -2.10 -4.76 10.54
CA LYS A 71 -3.15 -3.82 10.94
C LYS A 71 -3.12 -2.52 10.15
N PHE A 72 -1.95 -1.89 10.03
CA PHE A 72 -1.84 -0.63 9.30
C PHE A 72 -2.01 -0.81 7.80
N TYR A 73 -1.56 -1.94 7.23
CA TYR A 73 -1.76 -2.25 5.83
C TYR A 73 -3.26 -2.36 5.48
N ILE A 74 -4.04 -3.07 6.31
CA ILE A 74 -5.49 -3.17 6.10
C ILE A 74 -6.14 -1.78 6.15
N GLN A 75 -5.80 -0.95 7.13
CA GLN A 75 -6.31 0.42 7.23
C GLN A 75 -5.90 1.29 6.02
N TRP A 76 -4.66 1.15 5.57
CA TRP A 76 -4.14 1.88 4.42
C TRP A 76 -4.88 1.47 3.14
N LYS A 77 -5.08 0.17 2.92
CA LYS A 77 -5.82 -0.37 1.79
C LYS A 77 -7.27 0.13 1.77
N GLU A 78 -7.98 0.06 2.90
CA GLU A 78 -9.36 0.56 3.01
C GLU A 78 -9.45 2.05 2.63
N LYS A 79 -8.49 2.86 3.09
CA LYS A 79 -8.43 4.29 2.76
C LYS A 79 -8.12 4.53 1.27
N CYS A 80 -7.27 3.71 0.64
CA CYS A 80 -7.08 3.76 -0.81
C CYS A 80 -8.39 3.48 -1.54
N GLU A 81 -9.10 2.41 -1.19
CA GLU A 81 -10.39 2.05 -1.80
C GLU A 81 -11.44 3.16 -1.64
N ASP A 82 -11.49 3.81 -0.48
CA ASP A 82 -12.39 4.94 -0.23
C ASP A 82 -12.13 6.13 -1.16
N ILE A 83 -10.86 6.39 -1.48
CA ILE A 83 -10.49 7.38 -2.49
C ILE A 83 -10.89 6.89 -3.87
N PHE A 84 -10.61 5.62 -4.22
CA PHE A 84 -10.95 5.09 -5.55
C PHE A 84 -12.44 5.18 -5.84
N LYS A 85 -13.30 4.92 -4.85
CA LYS A 85 -14.78 5.05 -4.95
C LYS A 85 -15.25 6.49 -5.20
N ILE A 86 -14.43 7.51 -4.93
CA ILE A 86 -14.73 8.90 -5.33
C ILE A 86 -14.59 9.04 -6.84
N TYR A 87 -13.52 8.49 -7.41
CA TYR A 87 -13.18 8.63 -8.82
C TYR A 87 -13.93 7.66 -9.74
N ILE A 88 -14.22 6.46 -9.27
CA ILE A 88 -14.70 5.33 -10.07
C ILE A 88 -16.05 4.84 -9.53
N LYS A 89 -17.02 4.62 -10.43
CA LYS A 89 -18.38 4.16 -10.10
C LYS A 89 -18.40 2.76 -9.51
N ASP A 90 -17.56 1.88 -10.05
CA ASP A 90 -17.47 0.48 -9.68
C ASP A 90 -16.00 0.03 -9.77
N ILE A 91 -15.38 -0.16 -8.61
CA ILE A 91 -13.98 -0.57 -8.50
C ILE A 91 -13.79 -2.08 -8.69
N THR A 92 -14.87 -2.86 -8.78
CA THR A 92 -14.79 -4.32 -8.99
C THR A 92 -14.49 -4.71 -10.43
N VAL A 93 -14.63 -3.77 -11.38
CA VAL A 93 -14.46 -3.99 -12.83
C VAL A 93 -13.02 -3.71 -13.26
N THR A 94 -12.23 -4.74 -13.54
CA THR A 94 -10.77 -4.65 -13.70
C THR A 94 -10.24 -4.18 -15.07
N LYS A 95 -11.10 -3.84 -16.05
CA LYS A 95 -10.64 -3.56 -17.43
C LYS A 95 -11.14 -2.26 -18.06
N ARG A 96 -12.28 -1.73 -17.62
CA ARG A 96 -12.87 -0.50 -18.19
C ARG A 96 -13.64 0.25 -17.10
N PHE A 97 -12.92 1.04 -16.33
CA PHE A 97 -13.52 1.85 -15.28
C PHE A 97 -14.45 2.92 -15.86
N LYS A 98 -15.64 3.03 -15.27
CA LYS A 98 -16.52 4.18 -15.48
C LYS A 98 -16.21 5.22 -14.41
N TYR A 99 -15.72 6.38 -14.83
CA TYR A 99 -15.37 7.45 -13.91
C TYR A 99 -16.58 8.28 -13.50
N ASN A 100 -16.57 8.76 -12.26
CA ASN A 100 -17.48 9.78 -11.78
C ASN A 100 -17.16 11.14 -12.41
N LYS A 101 -18.20 11.96 -12.57
CA LYS A 101 -18.02 13.37 -12.89
C LYS A 101 -17.77 14.08 -11.56
N LEU A 102 -16.51 14.43 -11.30
CA LEU A 102 -16.12 15.10 -10.06
C LEU A 102 -16.54 16.57 -10.09
N ILE A 103 -17.10 17.04 -8.98
CA ILE A 103 -17.34 18.47 -8.69
C ILE A 103 -16.50 18.91 -7.49
N GLY A 104 -16.47 20.22 -7.19
CA GLY A 104 -15.58 20.79 -6.15
C GLY A 104 -15.63 20.04 -4.81
N ARG A 105 -16.84 19.75 -4.31
CA ARG A 105 -17.02 18.98 -3.05
C ARG A 105 -16.43 17.57 -3.07
N ASP A 106 -16.33 16.95 -4.24
CA ASP A 106 -15.74 15.61 -4.37
C ASP A 106 -14.22 15.67 -4.29
N LEU A 107 -13.62 16.74 -4.85
CA LEU A 107 -12.19 17.01 -4.74
C LEU A 107 -11.81 17.36 -3.30
N ASP A 108 -12.60 18.19 -2.61
CA ASP A 108 -12.39 18.49 -1.19
C ASP A 108 -12.44 17.22 -0.34
N ARG A 109 -13.40 16.33 -0.63
CA ARG A 109 -13.49 15.02 0.01
C ARG A 109 -12.26 14.15 -0.31
N ALA A 110 -11.79 14.14 -1.56
CA ALA A 110 -10.61 13.37 -1.95
C ALA A 110 -9.34 13.86 -1.23
N ILE A 111 -9.18 15.18 -1.09
CA ILE A 111 -8.08 15.80 -0.33
C ILE A 111 -8.12 15.34 1.14
N GLY A 112 -9.26 15.50 1.82
CA GLY A 112 -9.37 15.09 3.22
C GLY A 112 -9.11 13.60 3.44
N ARG A 113 -9.58 12.74 2.52
CA ARG A 113 -9.28 11.29 2.57
C ARG A 113 -7.81 10.98 2.28
N PHE A 114 -7.17 11.76 1.41
CA PHE A 114 -5.74 11.61 1.15
C PHE A 114 -4.90 12.02 2.36
N ASP A 115 -5.29 13.05 3.11
CA ASP A 115 -4.60 13.42 4.34
C ASP A 115 -4.67 12.30 5.39
N ASP A 116 -5.86 11.70 5.57
CA ASP A 116 -6.05 10.53 6.43
C ASP A 116 -5.19 9.34 5.99
N LEU A 117 -5.11 9.09 4.68
CA LEU A 117 -4.29 8.04 4.09
C LEU A 117 -2.79 8.32 4.31
N ASN A 118 -2.36 9.55 4.09
CA ASN A 118 -0.97 9.96 4.24
C ASN A 118 -0.51 9.83 5.70
N ASN A 119 -1.36 10.18 6.67
CA ASN A 119 -1.05 9.97 8.09
C ASN A 119 -0.81 8.50 8.41
N THR A 120 -1.68 7.59 7.94
CA THR A 120 -1.46 6.14 8.07
C THR A 120 -0.19 5.69 7.36
N HIS A 121 0.09 6.22 6.16
CA HIS A 121 1.28 5.87 5.39
C HIS A 121 2.58 6.26 6.10
N GLN A 122 2.63 7.42 6.77
CA GLN A 122 3.81 7.83 7.55
C GLN A 122 4.08 6.89 8.74
N GLU A 123 3.04 6.44 9.45
CA GLU A 123 3.18 5.44 10.50
C GLU A 123 3.72 4.11 9.97
N MET A 124 3.26 3.70 8.78
CA MET A 124 3.75 2.51 8.11
C MET A 124 5.23 2.63 7.72
N ILE A 125 5.69 3.76 7.21
CA ILE A 125 7.11 3.99 6.86
C ILE A 125 8.01 3.73 8.06
N ASN A 126 7.62 4.19 9.25
CA ASN A 126 8.38 3.94 10.48
C ASN A 126 8.45 2.44 10.80
N LEU A 127 7.32 1.72 10.68
CA LEU A 127 7.28 0.26 10.87
C LEU A 127 8.09 -0.50 9.83
N PHE A 128 8.11 -0.03 8.58
CA PHE A 128 8.92 -0.62 7.52
C PHE A 128 10.41 -0.47 7.77
N ASN A 129 10.85 0.69 8.25
CA ASN A 129 12.24 0.88 8.63
C ASN A 129 12.66 -0.08 9.76
N ILE A 130 11.80 -0.25 10.78
CA ILE A 130 12.03 -1.21 11.86
C ILE A 130 12.09 -2.64 11.32
N ALA A 131 11.17 -3.02 10.43
CA ALA A 131 11.13 -4.33 9.80
C ALA A 131 12.38 -4.60 8.97
N LEU A 132 12.80 -3.64 8.14
CA LEU A 132 14.02 -3.75 7.33
C LEU A 132 15.27 -3.84 8.20
N SER A 133 15.40 -3.04 9.25
CA SER A 133 16.51 -3.14 10.22
C SER A 133 16.56 -4.53 10.84
N ARG A 134 15.41 -5.08 11.23
CA ARG A 134 15.33 -6.43 11.78
C ARG A 134 15.73 -7.49 10.76
N LEU A 135 15.17 -7.46 9.54
CA LEU A 135 15.51 -8.42 8.49
C LEU A 135 17.01 -8.39 8.18
N ASN A 136 17.61 -7.20 8.13
CA ASN A 136 19.05 -7.04 7.92
C ASN A 136 19.90 -7.56 9.09
N ALA A 137 19.40 -7.50 10.33
CA ALA A 137 20.11 -8.00 11.51
C ALA A 137 20.05 -9.53 11.68
N LEU A 138 19.08 -10.21 11.06
CA LEU A 138 18.96 -11.67 11.13
C LEU A 138 20.10 -12.36 10.37
N SER A 139 20.52 -13.52 10.84
CA SER A 139 21.47 -14.38 10.17
C SER A 139 20.82 -15.13 8.99
N GLU A 140 21.63 -15.53 7.99
CA GLU A 140 21.16 -16.18 6.76
C GLU A 140 20.38 -17.48 7.02
N ASP A 141 20.73 -18.24 8.07
CA ASP A 141 20.05 -19.49 8.43
C ASP A 141 18.56 -19.30 8.74
N LYS A 142 18.14 -18.09 9.11
CA LYS A 142 16.72 -17.78 9.40
C LYS A 142 15.86 -17.73 8.14
N PHE A 143 16.46 -17.60 6.95
CA PHE A 143 15.75 -17.46 5.68
C PHE A 143 15.63 -18.79 4.90
N LEU A 144 16.37 -19.82 5.34
CA LEU A 144 16.31 -21.18 4.80
C LEU A 144 14.95 -21.86 5.11
#